data_AF-A0A1N7D157-F1
#
_entry.id   AF-A0A1N7D157-F1
#
_cell.length_a   1.000
_cell.length_b   1.000
_cell.length_c   1.000
_cell.angle_alpha   90.00
_cell.angle_beta   90.00
_cell.angle_gamma   90.00
#
_symmetry.space_group_name_H-M   'P 1'
#
loop_
_entity.id
_entity.type
_entity.pdbx_description
1 polymer ?
#
loop_
_entity_poly.entity_id
_entity_poly.type
_entity_poly.pdbx_seq_one_letter_code
_entity_poly.pdbx_strand_id
1 'polypeptide(L)' 'MSNDEISSIINSLEPKINKALYQTDYRHREDLSQGIKEKMVILLKSNKFHNTPGLFEFMQKTDL' A
#
# COMPACT_ATOMS: atom_id res chain seq x y z
N MET A 1 -4.80 -11.05 -8.25
CA MET A 1 -3.46 -10.44 -8.26
C MET A 1 -2.43 -11.44 -7.80
N SER A 2 -1.31 -11.55 -8.49
CA SER A 2 -0.12 -12.32 -8.10
C SER A 2 0.61 -11.62 -6.94
N ASN A 3 1.49 -12.34 -6.25
CA ASN A 3 2.30 -11.73 -5.19
C ASN A 3 3.27 -10.66 -5.73
N ASP A 4 3.71 -10.78 -6.99
CA ASP A 4 4.61 -9.82 -7.63
C ASP A 4 3.90 -8.50 -7.95
N GLU A 5 2.66 -8.58 -8.46
CA GLU A 5 1.83 -7.39 -8.69
C GLU A 5 1.53 -6.65 -7.38
N ILE A 6 1.19 -7.40 -6.32
CA ILE A 6 0.94 -6.84 -4.97
C ILE A 6 2.19 -6.14 -4.44
N SER A 7 3.36 -6.78 -4.59
CA SER A 7 4.63 -6.23 -4.13
C SER A 7 4.98 -4.96 -4.90
N SER A 8 4.76 -4.92 -6.22
CA SER A 8 4.99 -3.75 -7.04
C SER A 8 4.13 -2.56 -6.58
N ILE A 9 2.83 -2.76 -6.35
CA ILE A 9 1.94 -1.71 -5.83
C ILE A 9 2.40 -1.18 -4.47
N ILE A 10 2.75 -2.08 -3.55
CA ILE A 10 3.22 -1.69 -2.22
C ILE A 10 4.51 -0.85 -2.33
N ASN A 11 5.44 -1.27 -3.18
CA ASN A 11 6.70 -0.54 -3.42
C ASN A 11 6.44 0.85 -4.03
N SER A 12 5.52 0.97 -4.99
CA SER A 12 5.14 2.27 -5.56
C SER A 12 4.51 3.23 -4.53
N LEU A 13 3.91 2.69 -3.46
CA LEU A 13 3.29 3.47 -2.38
C LEU A 13 4.23 3.73 -1.20
N GLU A 14 5.39 3.09 -1.16
CA GLU A 14 6.39 3.24 -0.09
C GLU A 14 6.79 4.70 0.20
N PRO A 15 7.00 5.58 -0.80
CA PRO A 15 7.27 6.99 -0.54
C PRO A 15 6.15 7.70 0.23
N LYS A 16 4.88 7.34 -0.04
CA LYS A 16 3.71 7.90 0.65
C LYS A 16 3.58 7.34 2.06
N ILE A 17 3.83 6.05 2.25
CA ILE A 17 3.85 5.38 3.55
C ILE A 17 4.92 6.03 4.44
N ASN A 18 6.15 6.18 3.93
CA ASN A 18 7.24 6.79 4.67
C ASN A 18 6.95 8.24 5.06
N LYS A 19 6.37 9.03 4.15
CA LYS A 19 5.96 10.42 4.45
C LYS A 19 4.95 10.50 5.61
N ALA A 20 4.02 9.54 5.70
CA ALA A 20 3.07 9.48 6.81
C ALA A 20 3.75 9.04 8.12
N LEU A 21 4.61 8.01 8.07
CA LEU A 21 5.34 7.51 9.24
C LEU A 21 6.32 8.53 9.83
N TYR A 22 6.86 9.45 9.03
CA TYR A 22 7.67 10.54 9.56
C TYR A 22 6.92 11.48 10.53
N GLN A 23 5.59 11.46 10.50
CA GLN A 23 4.73 12.21 11.42
C GLN A 23 4.43 11.45 12.72
N THR A 24 4.94 10.21 12.86
CA THR A 24 4.78 9.39 14.05
C THR A 24 6.10 9.27 14.82
N ASP A 25 6.00 8.79 16.07
CA ASP A 25 7.15 8.47 16.90
C ASP A 25 8.04 7.43 16.20
N TYR A 26 9.35 7.70 16.18
CA TYR A 26 10.35 6.84 15.56
C TYR A 26 10.30 5.39 16.06
N ARG A 27 10.05 5.19 17.36
CA ARG A 27 10.03 3.87 18.01
C ARG A 27 8.94 2.95 17.47
N HIS A 28 7.90 3.51 16.84
CA HIS A 28 6.77 2.76 16.32
C HIS A 28 6.76 2.67 14.79
N ARG A 29 7.70 3.32 14.08
CA ARG A 29 7.64 3.43 12.62
C ARG A 29 7.75 2.09 11.91
N GLU A 30 8.60 1.19 12.40
CA GLU A 30 8.79 -0.13 11.80
C GLU A 30 7.50 -0.96 11.93
N ASP A 31 6.97 -1.08 13.14
CA ASP A 31 5.72 -1.80 13.41
C ASP A 31 4.54 -1.21 12.62
N LEU A 32 4.42 0.12 12.59
CA LEU A 32 3.39 0.81 11.83
C LEU A 32 3.54 0.59 10.32
N SER A 33 4.78 0.60 9.80
CA SER A 33 5.06 0.29 8.40
C SER A 33 4.58 -1.11 8.04
N GLN A 34 4.94 -2.10 8.87
CA GLN A 34 4.54 -3.48 8.64
C GLN A 34 3.03 -3.65 8.72
N GLY A 35 2.36 -3.04 9.71
CA GLY A 35 0.91 -3.08 9.83
C GLY A 35 0.18 -2.43 8.65
N ILE A 36 0.75 -1.36 8.07
CA ILE A 36 0.21 -0.75 6.84
C ILE A 36 0.36 -1.72 5.67
N LYS A 37 1.56 -2.28 5.45
CA LYS A 37 1.84 -3.24 4.37
C LYS A 37 0.94 -4.47 4.45
N GLU A 38 0.74 -5.01 5.65
CA GLU A 38 -0.11 -6.18 5.89
C GLU A 38 -1.59 -5.89 5.56
N LYS A 39 -2.11 -4.74 5.99
CA LYS A 39 -3.47 -4.29 5.63
C LYS A 39 -3.62 -4.08 4.12
N MET A 40 -2.60 -3.57 3.45
CA MET A 40 -2.61 -3.42 2.00
C MET A 40 -2.66 -4.77 1.30
N VAL A 41 -1.90 -5.77 1.74
CA VAL A 41 -1.98 -7.14 1.18
C VAL A 41 -3.36 -7.75 1.38
N ILE A 42 -3.93 -7.63 2.59
CA ILE A 42 -5.27 -8.12 2.89
C ILE A 42 -6.30 -7.45 1.99
N LEU A 43 -6.21 -6.12 1.87
CA LEU A 43 -7.04 -5.36 0.94
C LEU A 43 -6.86 -5.97 -0.45
N LEU A 44 -5.62 -6.06 -0.97
CA LEU A 44 -5.20 -6.45 -2.35
C LEU A 44 -5.68 -7.85 -2.75
N LYS A 45 -5.83 -8.74 -1.78
CA LYS A 45 -6.37 -10.07 -1.98
C LYS A 45 -7.89 -10.15 -1.84
N SER A 46 -8.53 -9.20 -1.17
CA SER A 46 -9.96 -9.28 -0.82
C SER A 46 -10.94 -8.92 -1.94
N ASN A 47 -10.48 -8.56 -3.15
CA ASN A 47 -11.32 -8.11 -4.28
C ASN A 47 -12.30 -6.95 -3.96
N LYS A 48 -12.16 -6.28 -2.80
CA LYS A 48 -12.97 -5.12 -2.41
C LYS A 48 -12.56 -3.82 -3.12
N PHE A 49 -11.65 -3.90 -4.10
CA PHE A 49 -11.09 -2.76 -4.85
C PHE A 49 -12.04 -2.04 -5.75
N HIS A 50 -13.04 -2.74 -6.25
CA HIS A 50 -13.92 -2.22 -7.29
C HIS A 50 -14.67 -0.96 -6.81
N ASN A 51 -14.71 -0.71 -5.50
CA ASN A 51 -15.42 0.40 -4.87
C ASN A 51 -14.49 1.45 -4.22
N THR A 52 -13.17 1.45 -4.47
CA THR A 52 -12.27 2.48 -3.94
C THR A 52 -11.84 3.45 -5.04
N PRO A 53 -12.52 4.60 -5.20
CA PRO A 53 -12.13 5.62 -6.18
C PRO A 53 -10.71 6.12 -5.89
N GLY A 54 -9.92 6.34 -6.93
CA GLY A 54 -8.55 6.85 -6.83
C GLY A 54 -7.43 5.80 -6.70
N LEU A 55 -7.66 4.65 -6.07
CA LEU A 55 -6.65 3.57 -6.04
C LEU A 55 -6.58 2.83 -7.37
N PHE A 56 -7.73 2.57 -8.00
CA PHE A 56 -7.78 1.98 -9.34
C PHE A 56 -7.16 2.89 -10.40
N GLU A 57 -7.41 4.19 -10.33
CA GLU A 57 -6.79 5.20 -11.20
C GLU A 57 -5.27 5.29 -10.99
N PHE A 58 -4.81 5.12 -9.74
CA PHE A 58 -3.39 5.03 -9.43
C PHE A 58 -2.74 3.80 -10.07
N MET A 59 -3.38 2.64 -10.01
CA MET A 59 -2.89 1.42 -10.67
C MET A 59 -2.79 1.59 -12.19
N GLN A 60 -3.84 2.11 -12.83
CA GLN A 60 -3.84 2.35 -14.29
C GLN A 60 -2.76 3.34 -14.75
N LYS A 61 -2.39 4.32 -13.92
CA LYS A 61 -1.32 5.28 -14.23
C LYS A 61 0.09 4.72 -14.06
N THR A 62 0.24 3.57 -13.41
CA THR A 62 1.56 3.04 -13.00
C THR A 62 2.03 1.88 -13.89
N ASP A 63 1.40 1.64 -15.05
CA ASP A 63 1.70 0.49 -15.94
C ASP A 63 1.82 -0.85 -15.18
N LEU A 64 0.87 -1.07 -14.26
CA LEU A 64 0.67 -2.31 -13.52
C LEU A 64 -0.60 -3.03 -13.97
#